data_AF-A0A352EXZ4-F1
#
_entry.id   AF-A0A352EXZ4-F1
#
_cell.length_a   1.000
_cell.length_b   1.000
_cell.length_c   1.000
_cell.angle_alpha   90.00
_cell.angle_beta   90.00
_cell.angle_gamma   90.00
#
_symmetry.space_group_name_H-M   'P 1'
#
loop_
_entity.id
_entity.type
_entity.pdbx_description
1 polymer ?
#
loop_
_entity_poly.entity_id
_entity_poly.type
_entity_poly.pdbx_seq_one_letter_code
_entity_poly.pdbx_strand_id
1 'polypeptide(L)'
;DLRFTAFMSSVIPTMRHVRGFDVVRPLSIWMLIFMMMPLVFLPLASIFIFGTSSGLGNFWAALNAPEAIFALKLSMVTSFWATTFNVLFGLFAAYVLSRYNFLGRNALIVTISLPTAIPTAVAGFALLLL
;
A
#
# COMPACT_ATOMS: atom_id res chain seq x y z
N ASP A 1 26.57 40.49 -29.30
CA ASP A 1 25.50 39.70 -28.65
C ASP A 1 25.64 39.42 -27.15
N LEU A 2 26.66 39.88 -26.43
CA LEU A 2 26.76 39.63 -24.96
C LEU A 2 26.00 40.61 -24.06
N ARG A 3 25.37 41.66 -24.61
CA ARG A 3 24.63 42.67 -23.82
C ARG A 3 23.14 42.34 -23.67
N PHE A 4 22.59 41.44 -24.49
CA PHE A 4 21.19 41.04 -24.44
C PHE A 4 20.90 39.98 -23.35
N THR A 5 21.83 39.07 -23.09
CA THR A 5 21.69 38.05 -22.03
C THR A 5 21.73 38.64 -20.62
N ALA A 6 22.40 39.78 -20.42
CA ALA A 6 22.49 40.44 -19.11
C ALA A 6 21.18 41.14 -18.70
N PHE A 7 20.29 41.46 -19.65
CA PHE A 7 19.03 42.16 -19.35
C PHE A 7 17.93 41.18 -18.89
N MET A 8 17.90 39.95 -19.43
CA MET A 8 16.88 38.94 -19.12
C MET A 8 16.99 38.34 -17.70
N SER A 9 18.15 38.39 -17.05
CA SER A 9 18.31 37.85 -15.69
C SER A 9 17.77 38.77 -14.60
N SER A 10 17.40 40.01 -14.93
CA SER A 10 16.95 41.03 -13.96
C SER A 10 15.45 40.95 -13.62
N VAL A 11 14.67 40.14 -14.33
CA VAL A 11 13.19 40.15 -14.25
C VAL A 11 12.60 38.92 -13.54
N ILE A 12 13.42 38.01 -13.03
CA ILE A 12 12.89 36.89 -12.22
C ILE A 12 12.87 37.33 -10.76
N PRO A 13 11.70 37.67 -10.17
CA PRO A 13 11.60 37.82 -8.73
C PRO A 13 11.94 36.46 -8.12
N THR A 14 13.10 36.39 -7.48
CA THR A 14 13.45 35.30 -6.58
C THR A 14 12.44 35.32 -5.44
N MET A 15 11.36 34.56 -5.61
CA MET A 15 10.40 34.26 -4.55
C MET A 15 11.18 33.62 -3.41
N ARG A 16 11.61 34.48 -2.47
CA ARG A 16 12.29 34.08 -1.24
C ARG A 16 11.28 33.26 -0.48
N HIS A 17 11.45 31.94 -0.50
CA HIS A 17 10.72 31.00 0.33
C HIS A 17 11.02 31.41 1.77
N VAL A 18 10.14 32.23 2.36
CA VAL A 18 10.27 32.70 3.73
C VAL A 18 10.08 31.43 4.58
N ARG A 19 11.20 30.85 5.02
CA ARG A 19 11.22 29.92 6.15
C ARG A 19 10.85 30.73 7.38
N GLY A 20 9.56 31.07 7.49
CA GLY A 20 8.95 31.40 8.75
C GLY A 20 9.03 30.16 9.63
N PHE A 21 9.16 30.35 10.93
CA PHE A 21 9.12 29.28 11.91
C PHE A 21 7.80 28.52 11.73
N ASP A 22 7.84 27.44 10.94
CA ASP A 22 6.67 26.75 10.40
C ASP A 22 6.04 25.88 11.48
N VAL A 23 5.49 26.48 12.54
CA VAL A 23 4.61 25.77 13.50
C VAL A 23 3.28 25.43 12.82
N VAL A 24 2.94 26.15 11.73
CA VAL A 24 1.71 25.93 10.95
C VAL A 24 1.80 24.68 10.07
N ARG A 25 3.00 24.25 9.62
CA ARG A 25 3.18 23.01 8.83
C ARG A 25 2.93 21.72 9.63
N PRO A 26 3.48 21.52 10.84
CA PRO A 26 3.11 20.36 11.65
C PRO A 26 1.65 20.47 12.06
N LEU A 27 1.13 21.67 12.37
CA LEU A 27 -0.27 21.84 12.74
C LEU A 27 -1.24 21.45 11.60
N SER A 28 -0.94 21.81 10.36
CA SER A 28 -1.76 21.42 9.20
C SER A 28 -1.69 19.91 8.92
N ILE A 29 -0.52 19.29 9.08
CA ILE A 29 -0.38 17.82 8.98
C ILE A 29 -1.18 17.12 10.09
N TRP A 30 -1.09 17.60 11.33
CA TRP A 30 -1.88 17.05 12.46
C TRP A 30 -3.38 17.20 12.23
N MET A 31 -3.82 18.33 11.68
CA MET A 31 -5.22 18.56 11.35
C MET A 31 -5.71 17.59 10.25
N LEU A 32 -4.92 17.39 9.20
CA LEU A 32 -5.24 16.42 8.13
C LEU A 32 -5.32 14.99 8.68
N ILE A 33 -4.35 14.57 9.48
CA ILE A 33 -4.36 13.25 10.12
C ILE A 33 -5.60 13.12 11.01
N PHE A 34 -5.91 14.12 11.83
CA PHE A 34 -7.09 14.08 12.70
C PHE A 34 -8.41 13.98 11.91
N MET A 35 -8.50 14.63 10.75
CA MET A 35 -9.68 14.52 9.88
C MET A 35 -9.77 13.17 9.15
N MET A 36 -8.63 12.56 8.78
CA MET A 36 -8.60 11.27 8.07
C MET A 36 -8.70 10.06 9.01
N MET A 37 -8.18 10.16 10.23
CA MET A 37 -8.15 9.07 11.21
C MET A 37 -9.54 8.46 11.48
N PRO A 38 -10.62 9.23 11.65
CA PRO A 38 -11.95 8.69 11.82
C PRO A 38 -12.40 7.78 10.66
N LEU A 39 -12.00 8.03 9.41
CA LEU A 39 -12.41 7.18 8.28
C LEU A 39 -11.91 5.74 8.42
N VAL A 40 -10.77 5.54 9.09
CA VAL A 40 -10.20 4.22 9.33
C VAL A 40 -10.66 3.66 10.68
N PHE A 41 -10.67 4.50 11.72
CA PHE A 41 -11.01 4.07 13.08
C PHE A 41 -12.49 3.76 13.27
N LEU A 42 -13.39 4.49 12.62
CA LEU A 42 -14.84 4.28 12.75
C LEU A 42 -15.28 2.87 12.28
N PRO A 43 -14.89 2.37 11.09
CA PRO A 43 -15.24 1.00 10.70
C PRO A 43 -14.53 -0.06 11.55
N LEU A 44 -13.28 0.17 11.96
CA LEU A 44 -12.59 -0.72 12.89
C LEU A 44 -13.35 -0.82 14.24
N ALA A 45 -13.70 0.31 14.84
CA ALA A 45 -14.46 0.36 16.08
C ALA A 45 -15.85 -0.28 15.92
N SER A 46 -16.52 -0.05 14.78
CA SER A 46 -17.78 -0.69 14.42
C SER A 46 -17.68 -2.22 14.50
N ILE A 47 -16.65 -2.82 13.91
CA ILE A 47 -16.43 -4.28 13.95
C ILE A 47 -16.35 -4.78 15.40
N PHE A 48 -15.68 -4.06 16.29
CA PHE A 48 -15.59 -4.46 17.71
C PHE A 48 -16.91 -4.29 18.46
N ILE A 49 -17.61 -3.17 18.24
CA ILE A 49 -18.89 -2.88 18.91
C ILE A 49 -19.96 -3.89 18.49
N PHE A 50 -20.14 -4.10 17.18
CA PHE A 50 -21.12 -5.07 16.65
C PHE A 50 -20.67 -6.53 16.82
N GLY A 51 -19.35 -6.80 16.81
CA GLY A 51 -18.83 -8.13 17.08
C GLY A 51 -18.97 -8.56 18.55
N THR A 52 -18.95 -7.59 19.47
CA THR A 52 -19.05 -7.82 20.92
C THR A 52 -20.46 -7.54 21.46
N SER A 53 -21.38 -6.98 20.67
CA SER A 53 -22.75 -6.67 21.10
C SER A 53 -23.55 -7.90 21.50
N SER A 54 -23.19 -9.08 20.99
CA SER A 54 -23.77 -10.37 21.40
C SER A 54 -23.16 -10.92 22.71
N GLY A 55 -22.26 -10.17 23.37
CA GLY A 55 -21.56 -10.55 24.60
C GLY A 55 -20.15 -11.10 24.37
N LEU A 56 -19.22 -10.79 25.28
CA LEU A 56 -17.82 -11.26 25.25
C LEU A 56 -17.69 -12.79 25.25
N GLY A 57 -18.65 -13.49 25.86
CA GLY A 57 -18.70 -14.96 25.86
C GLY A 57 -18.99 -15.55 24.48
N ASN A 58 -19.92 -14.94 23.73
CA ASN A 58 -20.24 -15.36 22.36
C ASN A 58 -19.10 -15.04 21.38
N PHE A 59 -18.38 -13.94 21.60
CA PHE A 59 -17.16 -13.63 20.85
C PHE A 59 -16.07 -14.69 21.05
N TRP A 60 -15.80 -15.08 22.31
CA TRP A 60 -14.85 -16.15 22.61
C TRP A 60 -15.29 -17.52 22.10
N ALA A 61 -16.58 -17.83 22.17
CA ALA A 61 -17.13 -19.06 21.61
C ALA A 61 -17.00 -19.10 20.09
N ALA A 62 -17.24 -17.98 19.40
CA ALA A 62 -17.07 -17.86 17.96
C ALA A 62 -15.60 -18.00 17.52
N LEU A 63 -14.65 -17.48 18.30
CA LEU A 63 -13.21 -17.66 18.03
C LEU A 63 -12.74 -19.11 18.24
N ASN A 64 -13.30 -19.80 19.22
CA ASN A 64 -12.99 -21.21 19.49
C ASN A 64 -13.84 -22.19 18.68
N ALA A 65 -14.71 -21.70 17.79
CA ALA A 65 -15.48 -22.54 16.90
C ALA A 65 -14.54 -23.35 16.00
N PRO A 66 -14.80 -24.65 15.78
CA PRO A 66 -13.91 -25.51 14.99
C PRO A 66 -13.73 -24.99 13.56
N GLU A 67 -14.75 -24.34 12.99
CA GLU A 67 -14.71 -23.70 11.68
C GLU A 67 -13.77 -22.49 11.67
N ALA A 68 -13.80 -21.66 12.72
CA ALA A 68 -12.94 -20.48 12.85
C ALA A 68 -11.47 -20.89 12.97
N ILE A 69 -11.17 -21.88 13.82
CA ILE A 69 -9.83 -22.41 13.99
C ILE A 69 -9.33 -23.06 12.68
N PHE A 70 -10.18 -23.83 12.00
CA PHE A 70 -9.84 -24.44 10.72
C PHE A 70 -9.51 -23.38 9.66
N ALA A 71 -10.35 -22.35 9.54
CA ALA A 71 -10.13 -21.24 8.61
C ALA A 71 -8.82 -20.50 8.91
N LEU A 72 -8.54 -20.18 10.18
CA LEU A 72 -7.29 -19.52 10.59
C LEU A 72 -6.06 -20.37 10.27
N LYS A 73 -6.11 -21.68 10.54
CA LYS A 73 -5.02 -22.60 10.21
C LYS A 73 -4.81 -22.69 8.71
N LEU A 74 -5.88 -22.77 7.93
CA LEU A 74 -5.80 -22.82 6.48
C LEU A 74 -5.20 -21.51 5.92
N SER A 75 -5.65 -20.35 6.40
CA SER A 75 -5.08 -19.04 6.02
C SER A 75 -3.59 -18.92 6.38
N MET A 76 -3.18 -19.39 7.57
CA MET A 76 -1.77 -19.38 7.95
C MET A 76 -0.91 -20.29 7.06
N VAL A 77 -1.34 -21.53 6.81
CA VAL A 77 -0.57 -22.47 5.98
C VAL A 77 -0.49 -21.99 4.53
N THR A 78 -1.62 -21.53 3.96
CA THR A 78 -1.67 -21.03 2.58
C THR A 78 -0.84 -19.76 2.40
N SER A 79 -0.96 -18.78 3.30
CA SER A 79 -0.15 -17.55 3.24
C SER A 79 1.33 -17.80 3.48
N PHE A 80 1.70 -18.77 4.33
CA PHE A 80 3.08 -19.16 4.55
C PHE A 80 3.73 -19.70 3.27
N TRP A 81 3.09 -20.67 2.62
CA TRP A 81 3.58 -21.22 1.35
C TRP A 81 3.57 -20.18 0.24
N ALA A 82 2.48 -19.41 0.09
CA ALA A 82 2.39 -18.35 -0.90
C ALA A 82 3.51 -17.31 -0.73
N THR A 83 3.78 -16.88 0.51
CA THR A 83 4.85 -15.91 0.80
C THR A 83 6.23 -16.51 0.54
N THR A 84 6.45 -17.78 0.89
CA THR A 84 7.72 -18.47 0.63
C THR A 84 8.03 -18.50 -0.87
N PHE A 85 7.08 -18.92 -1.70
CA PHE A 85 7.25 -18.89 -3.15
C PHE A 85 7.39 -17.46 -3.69
N ASN A 86 6.59 -16.51 -3.19
CA ASN A 86 6.67 -15.11 -3.61
C ASN A 86 8.05 -14.50 -3.30
N VAL A 87 8.63 -14.79 -2.14
CA VAL A 87 9.97 -14.33 -1.77
C VAL A 87 11.03 -15.00 -2.64
N LEU A 88 10.97 -16.32 -2.85
CA LEU A 88 11.97 -17.01 -3.68
C LEU A 88 11.98 -16.45 -5.11
N PHE A 89 10.85 -16.49 -5.81
CA PHE A 89 10.77 -16.00 -7.20
C PHE A 89 10.93 -14.48 -7.30
N GLY A 90 10.33 -13.73 -6.38
CA GLY A 90 10.43 -12.28 -6.34
C GLY A 90 11.86 -11.81 -6.08
N LEU A 91 12.60 -12.48 -5.21
CA LEU A 91 14.01 -12.17 -4.94
C LEU A 91 14.88 -12.46 -6.16
N PHE A 92 14.69 -13.60 -6.84
CA PHE A 92 15.39 -13.89 -8.09
C PHE A 92 15.10 -12.85 -9.17
N ALA A 93 13.82 -12.51 -9.38
CA ALA A 93 13.41 -11.50 -10.35
C ALA A 93 14.01 -10.13 -10.01
N ALA A 94 13.93 -9.68 -8.75
CA ALA A 94 14.49 -8.41 -8.29
C ALA A 94 16.02 -8.38 -8.42
N TYR A 95 16.71 -9.48 -8.14
CA TYR A 95 18.15 -9.59 -8.30
C TYR A 95 18.57 -9.44 -9.77
N VAL A 96 17.89 -10.15 -10.68
CA VAL A 96 18.18 -10.05 -12.12
C VAL A 96 17.90 -8.63 -12.63
N LEU A 97 16.77 -8.04 -12.22
CA LEU A 97 16.32 -6.73 -12.71
C LEU A 97 17.17 -5.55 -12.19
N SER A 98 17.83 -5.72 -11.04
CA SER A 98 18.73 -4.73 -10.45
C SER A 98 20.16 -4.84 -10.98
N ARG A 99 20.63 -6.06 -11.30
CA ARG A 99 22.02 -6.29 -11.73
C ARG A 99 22.23 -6.24 -13.25
N TYR A 100 21.22 -6.56 -14.04
CA TYR A 100 21.35 -6.65 -15.51
C TYR A 100 20.43 -5.66 -16.23
N ASN A 101 21.01 -4.89 -17.15
CA ASN A 101 20.27 -4.03 -18.06
C ASN A 101 20.17 -4.71 -19.43
N PHE A 102 19.04 -5.38 -19.70
CA PHE A 102 18.75 -6.09 -20.94
C PHE A 102 17.60 -5.45 -21.70
N LEU A 103 17.54 -5.64 -23.03
CA LEU A 103 16.55 -4.98 -23.89
C LEU A 103 15.09 -5.37 -23.55
N GLY A 104 14.87 -6.60 -23.05
CA GLY A 104 13.56 -7.12 -22.63
C GLY A 104 13.12 -6.76 -21.20
N ARG A 105 13.86 -5.89 -20.50
CA ARG A 105 13.64 -5.57 -19.08
C ARG A 105 12.25 -5.01 -18.80
N ASN A 106 11.74 -4.15 -19.70
CA ASN A 106 10.42 -3.55 -19.54
C ASN A 106 9.29 -4.58 -19.65
N ALA A 107 9.40 -5.58 -20.51
CA ALA A 107 8.38 -6.62 -20.62
C ALA A 107 8.24 -7.39 -19.30
N LEU A 108 9.36 -7.76 -18.67
CA LEU A 108 9.36 -8.46 -17.39
C LEU A 108 8.75 -7.60 -16.25
N ILE A 109 9.08 -6.30 -16.20
CA ILE A 109 8.50 -5.36 -15.22
C ILE A 109 6.98 -5.26 -15.38
N VAL A 110 6.51 -5.17 -16.63
CA VAL A 110 5.07 -5.12 -16.93
C VAL A 110 4.43 -6.42 -16.46
N THR A 111 4.93 -7.59 -16.83
CA THR A 111 4.36 -8.88 -16.39
C THR A 111 4.29 -9.03 -14.86
N ILE A 112 5.29 -8.54 -14.12
CA ILE A 112 5.32 -8.62 -12.64
C ILE A 112 4.34 -7.63 -11.99
N SER A 113 4.14 -6.45 -12.57
CA SER A 113 3.23 -5.42 -12.06
C SER A 113 1.79 -5.58 -12.54
N LEU A 114 1.57 -6.37 -13.58
CA LEU A 114 0.25 -6.64 -14.16
C LEU A 114 -0.77 -7.18 -13.14
N PRO A 115 -0.44 -8.19 -12.30
CA PRO A 115 -1.42 -8.79 -11.39
C PRO A 115 -1.98 -7.79 -10.37
N THR A 116 -1.19 -6.81 -9.96
CA THR A 116 -1.64 -5.78 -9.01
C THR A 116 -2.44 -4.67 -9.68
N ALA A 117 -2.33 -4.51 -11.01
CA ALA A 117 -3.15 -3.61 -11.80
C ALA A 117 -4.52 -4.21 -12.17
N ILE A 118 -4.65 -5.54 -12.19
CA ILE A 118 -5.92 -6.22 -12.46
C ILE A 118 -6.79 -6.22 -11.19
N PRO A 119 -8.13 -6.01 -11.32
CA PRO A 119 -9.06 -6.26 -10.23
C PRO A 119 -8.98 -7.71 -9.70
N THR A 120 -8.87 -7.89 -8.39
CA THR A 120 -8.72 -9.21 -7.74
C THR A 120 -9.85 -10.19 -8.11
N ALA A 121 -11.07 -9.70 -8.32
CA ALA A 121 -12.20 -10.52 -8.78
C ALA A 121 -11.93 -11.16 -10.15
N VAL A 122 -11.35 -10.41 -11.09
CA VAL A 122 -11.02 -10.90 -12.44
C VAL A 122 -9.92 -11.95 -12.38
N ALA A 123 -8.90 -11.73 -11.54
CA ALA A 123 -7.85 -12.72 -11.31
C ALA A 123 -8.42 -14.05 -10.78
N GLY A 124 -9.43 -13.99 -9.91
CA GLY A 124 -10.16 -15.17 -9.44
C GLY A 124 -10.87 -15.93 -10.57
N PHE A 125 -11.60 -15.22 -11.44
CA PHE A 125 -12.27 -15.86 -12.58
C PHE A 125 -11.28 -16.47 -13.57
N ALA A 126 -10.14 -15.82 -13.84
CA ALA A 126 -9.12 -16.35 -14.72
C ALA A 126 -8.53 -17.68 -14.22
N LEU A 127 -8.34 -17.84 -12.90
CA LEU A 127 -7.88 -19.10 -12.30
C LEU A 127 -8.92 -20.23 -12.36
N LEU A 128 -10.21 -19.91 -12.36
CA LEU A 128 -11.29 -20.91 -12.46
C LEU A 128 -11.52 -21.40 -13.90
N LEU A 129 -11.23 -20.54 -14.89
CA LEU A 129 -11.36 -20.87 -16.31
C LEU A 129 -10.09 -21.53 -16.89
N LEU A 130 -9.00 -21.52 -16.13
CA LEU A 130 -7.75 -22.21 -16.43
C LEU A 130 -7.88 -23.71 -16.13
#